data_AF-A0A4Y2HBP9-F1
#
_entry.id   AF-A0A4Y2HBP9-F1
#
_cell.length_a   1.000
_cell.length_b   1.000
_cell.length_c   1.000
_cell.angle_alpha   90.00
_cell.angle_beta   90.00
_cell.angle_gamma   90.00
#
_symmetry.space_group_name_H-M   'P 1'
#
loop_
_entity.id
_entity.type
_entity.pdbx_description
1 polymer ?
#
loop_
_entity_poly.entity_id
_entity_poly.type
_entity_poly.pdbx_seq_one_letter_code
_entity_poly.pdbx_strand_id
1 'polypeptide(L)'
;MDASNRKEIKLEPIVVCYFNPNSGVQVKLLDFKSVAGETSEILTNHLCCVLLQNDLNNKVVGFCGNNCNTNFGGVKRAGQKNVFHRLKNSLGREINGIGCGAHIVHNCVQTAVDSLPIDIEALLVEDL
;
A
#
# COMPACT_ATOMS: atom_id res chain seq x y z
N MET A 1 14.10 0.57 -3.74
CA MET A 1 14.24 1.20 -5.07
C MET A 1 13.15 2.24 -5.26
N ASP A 2 13.51 3.51 -5.37
CA ASP A 2 12.59 4.61 -5.66
C ASP A 2 12.37 4.73 -7.18
N ALA A 3 11.22 4.25 -7.64
CA ALA A 3 10.82 4.27 -9.05
C ALA A 3 10.07 5.56 -9.45
N SER A 4 10.08 6.62 -8.62
CA SER A 4 9.22 7.80 -8.85
C SER A 4 9.66 8.78 -9.92
N ASN A 5 10.85 8.63 -10.53
CA ASN A 5 11.41 9.66 -11.43
C ASN A 5 12.02 9.15 -12.74
N ARG A 6 11.79 7.89 -13.13
CA ARG A 6 12.15 7.39 -14.46
C ARG A 6 10.88 7.29 -15.30
N LYS A 7 10.96 7.36 -16.63
CA LYS A 7 9.83 7.28 -17.59
C LYS A 7 9.16 5.89 -17.59
N GLU A 8 9.05 5.28 -16.42
CA GLU A 8 8.66 3.92 -16.17
C GLU A 8 7.16 3.86 -15.91
N ILE A 9 6.52 2.84 -16.49
CA ILE A 9 5.11 2.56 -16.29
C ILE A 9 4.97 2.00 -14.87
N LYS A 10 4.31 2.75 -13.99
CA LYS A 10 3.94 2.25 -12.67
C LYS A 10 2.71 1.38 -12.76
N LEU A 11 2.78 0.21 -12.13
CA LEU A 11 1.70 -0.77 -12.07
C LEU A 11 1.16 -0.78 -10.64
N GLU A 12 -0.16 -0.75 -10.51
CA GLU A 12 -0.85 -0.70 -9.23
C GLU A 12 -1.68 -1.98 -9.06
N PRO A 13 -1.15 -3.03 -8.38
CA PRO A 13 -1.93 -4.20 -8.05
C PRO A 13 -2.94 -3.90 -6.95
N ILE A 14 -4.21 -4.24 -7.18
CA ILE A 14 -5.24 -4.26 -6.14
C ILE A 14 -5.51 -5.71 -5.77
N VAL A 15 -5.18 -6.05 -4.53
CA VAL A 15 -5.33 -7.40 -3.98
C VAL A 15 -6.33 -7.36 -2.83
N VAL A 16 -7.20 -8.36 -2.75
CA VAL A 16 -8.09 -8.59 -1.61
C VAL A 16 -7.62 -9.81 -0.82
N CYS A 17 -7.57 -9.66 0.50
CA CYS A 17 -7.35 -10.73 1.46
C CYS A 17 -8.61 -10.93 2.29
N TYR A 18 -9.14 -12.16 2.35
CA TYR A 18 -10.36 -12.47 3.09
C TYR A 18 -10.33 -13.91 3.62
N PHE A 19 -11.16 -14.20 4.63
CA PHE A 19 -11.31 -15.54 5.17
C PHE A 19 -12.49 -16.26 4.53
N ASN A 20 -12.28 -17.51 4.10
CA ASN A 20 -13.31 -18.44 3.67
C ASN A 20 -13.31 -19.65 4.63
N PRO A 21 -14.43 -20.01 5.29
CA PRO A 21 -14.47 -21.13 6.23
C PRO A 21 -14.00 -22.47 5.66
N ASN A 22 -14.17 -22.68 4.35
CA ASN A 22 -13.84 -23.96 3.70
C ASN A 22 -12.39 -24.02 3.20
N SER A 23 -11.74 -22.86 2.99
CA SER A 23 -10.42 -22.78 2.37
C SER A 23 -9.42 -21.91 3.12
N GLY A 24 -9.79 -21.42 4.31
CA GLY A 24 -8.97 -20.54 5.13
C GLY A 24 -8.80 -19.15 4.54
N VAL A 25 -7.64 -18.53 4.80
CA VAL A 25 -7.28 -17.22 4.24
C VAL A 25 -7.10 -17.34 2.73
N GLN A 26 -7.69 -16.40 2.00
CA GLN A 26 -7.66 -16.31 0.55
C GLN A 26 -7.07 -14.97 0.14
N VAL A 27 -6.23 -14.99 -0.90
CA VAL A 27 -5.66 -13.81 -1.51
C VAL A 27 -6.03 -13.83 -2.99
N LYS A 28 -6.64 -12.75 -3.49
CA LYS A 28 -7.05 -12.64 -4.90
C LYS A 28 -6.64 -11.30 -5.47
N LEU A 29 -6.10 -11.33 -6.69
CA LEU A 29 -5.86 -10.14 -7.50
C LEU A 29 -7.19 -9.68 -8.12
N LEU A 30 -7.59 -8.44 -7.84
CA LEU A 30 -8.82 -7.84 -8.39
C LEU A 30 -8.55 -6.98 -9.62
N ASP A 31 -7.43 -6.25 -9.63
CA ASP A 31 -7.00 -5.45 -10.78
C ASP A 31 -5.48 -5.33 -10.81
N PHE A 32 -4.92 -5.18 -12.00
CA PHE A 32 -3.49 -4.98 -12.23
C PHE A 32 -3.27 -4.18 -13.51
N LYS A 33 -3.11 -2.87 -13.34
CA LYS A 33 -2.91 -1.97 -14.47
C LYS A 33 -2.08 -0.76 -14.08
N SER A 34 -1.69 0.00 -15.10
CA SER A 34 -1.09 1.32 -14.89
C SER A 34 -2.18 2.36 -14.70
N VAL A 35 -1.97 3.25 -13.73
CA VAL A 35 -2.85 4.39 -13.45
C VAL A 35 -2.09 5.66 -13.80
N ALA A 36 -2.71 6.53 -14.61
CA ALA A 36 -2.09 7.79 -15.01
C ALA A 36 -2.07 8.76 -13.81
N GLY A 37 -0.90 8.93 -13.20
CA GLY A 37 -0.68 9.82 -12.06
C GLY A 37 -0.82 9.12 -10.70
N GLU A 38 -0.16 9.70 -9.69
CA GLU A 38 0.07 9.03 -8.40
C GLU A 38 -0.47 9.83 -7.20
N THR A 39 -1.40 10.75 -7.46
CA THR A 39 -1.99 11.50 -6.35
C THR A 39 -2.88 10.55 -5.54
N SER A 40 -2.99 10.82 -4.24
CA SER A 40 -3.85 10.02 -3.37
C SER A 40 -5.31 10.03 -3.82
N GLU A 41 -5.75 11.07 -4.51
CA GLU A 41 -7.10 11.18 -5.08
C GLU A 41 -7.30 10.24 -6.26
N ILE A 42 -6.38 10.24 -7.23
CA ILE A 42 -6.43 9.36 -8.41
C ILE A 42 -6.44 7.89 -7.96
N LEU A 43 -5.54 7.53 -7.03
CA LEU A 43 -5.43 6.17 -6.52
C LEU A 43 -6.68 5.75 -5.72
N THR A 44 -7.24 6.66 -4.90
CA THR A 44 -8.48 6.37 -4.16
C THR A 44 -9.65 6.17 -5.11
N ASN A 45 -9.81 7.03 -6.13
CA ASN A 45 -10.89 6.89 -7.11
C ASN A 45 -10.78 5.57 -7.85
N HIS A 46 -9.57 5.20 -8.27
CA HIS A 46 -9.31 3.92 -8.90
C HIS A 46 -9.71 2.75 -7.99
N LEU A 47 -9.29 2.76 -6.72
CA LEU A 47 -9.62 1.73 -5.75
C LEU A 47 -11.13 1.63 -5.51
N CYS A 48 -11.82 2.75 -5.34
CA CYS A 48 -13.28 2.80 -5.20
C CYS A 48 -14.00 2.20 -6.42
N CYS A 49 -13.52 2.45 -7.64
CA CYS A 49 -14.07 1.82 -8.84
C CYS A 49 -13.91 0.30 -8.82
N VAL A 50 -12.75 -0.22 -8.42
CA VAL A 50 -12.52 -1.68 -8.35
C VAL A 50 -13.38 -2.32 -7.27
N LEU A 51 -13.53 -1.66 -6.11
CA LEU A 51 -14.42 -2.13 -5.04
C LEU A 51 -15.89 -2.16 -5.45
N LEU A 52 -16.35 -1.14 -6.20
CA LEU A 52 -17.69 -1.09 -6.79
C LEU A 52 -17.90 -2.23 -7.79
N GLN A 53 -16.96 -2.43 -8.72
CA GLN A 53 -17.05 -3.47 -9.76
C GLN A 53 -17.08 -4.91 -9.21
N ASN A 54 -16.64 -5.11 -7.97
CA ASN A 54 -16.60 -6.42 -7.31
C ASN A 54 -17.61 -6.56 -6.16
N ASP A 55 -18.52 -5.60 -5.97
CA ASP A 55 -19.49 -5.59 -4.86
C ASP A 55 -18.86 -5.72 -3.46
N LEU A 56 -17.75 -5.00 -3.25
CA LEU A 56 -16.93 -5.05 -2.04
C LEU A 56 -17.02 -3.79 -1.16
N ASN A 57 -17.64 -2.70 -1.62
CA ASN A 57 -17.73 -1.43 -0.86
C ASN A 57 -18.17 -1.65 0.59
N ASN A 58 -19.17 -2.50 0.82
CA ASN A 58 -19.70 -2.77 2.15
C ASN A 58 -18.95 -3.87 2.93
N LYS A 59 -17.84 -4.40 2.41
CA LYS A 59 -17.09 -5.52 3.02
C LYS A 59 -15.64 -5.18 3.40
N VAL A 60 -15.09 -4.07 2.94
CA VAL A 60 -13.74 -3.59 3.31
C VAL A 60 -13.64 -3.30 4.82
N VAL A 61 -12.76 -4.01 5.51
CA VAL A 61 -12.44 -3.82 6.94
C VAL A 61 -11.09 -3.15 7.19
N GLY A 62 -10.22 -3.13 6.17
CA GLY A 62 -8.91 -2.53 6.28
C GLY A 62 -8.25 -2.28 4.92
N PHE A 63 -7.24 -1.41 4.95
CA PHE A 63 -6.40 -1.06 3.82
C PHE A 63 -4.95 -1.35 4.18
N CYS A 64 -4.28 -2.14 3.35
CA CYS A 64 -2.87 -2.47 3.50
C CYS A 64 -2.09 -1.89 2.32
N GLY A 65 -0.95 -1.27 2.58
CA GLY A 65 -0.10 -0.69 1.55
C GLY A 65 1.28 -0.35 2.07
N ASN A 66 2.18 0.07 1.18
CA ASN A 66 3.47 0.58 1.61
C ASN A 66 3.30 1.88 2.44
N ASN A 67 4.25 2.16 3.33
CA ASN A 67 4.18 3.30 4.25
C ASN A 67 4.49 4.66 3.59
N CYS A 68 4.34 4.79 2.27
CA CYS A 68 4.62 6.05 1.59
C CYS A 68 3.63 7.14 2.01
N ASN A 69 4.05 8.39 1.87
CA ASN A 69 3.22 9.56 2.20
C ASN A 69 1.91 9.63 1.39
N THR A 70 1.87 9.01 0.21
CA THR A 70 0.65 8.94 -0.61
C THR A 70 -0.39 8.02 0.02
N ASN A 71 0.03 6.90 0.62
CA ASN A 71 -0.87 5.88 1.18
C ASN A 71 -1.34 6.20 2.60
N PHE A 72 -0.42 6.54 3.51
CA PHE A 72 -0.74 6.76 4.93
C PHE A 72 -0.48 8.19 5.42
N GLY A 73 0.01 9.06 4.55
CA GLY A 73 0.39 10.42 4.93
C GLY A 73 1.77 10.48 5.58
N GLY A 74 2.37 11.66 5.53
CA GLY A 74 3.59 11.95 6.30
C GLY A 74 3.26 12.74 7.56
N VAL A 75 4.24 12.87 8.45
CA VAL A 75 4.16 13.72 9.66
C VAL A 75 3.63 15.12 9.33
N LYS A 76 4.12 15.71 8.22
CA LYS A 76 3.71 17.04 7.73
C LYS A 76 2.27 17.14 7.21
N ARG A 77 1.60 16.01 6.95
CA ARG A 77 0.23 15.96 6.42
C ARG A 77 -0.82 15.68 7.50
N ALA A 78 -0.41 15.56 8.77
CA ALA A 78 -1.31 15.30 9.91
C ALA A 78 -2.28 14.12 9.68
N GLY A 79 -1.85 13.10 8.94
CA GLY A 79 -2.70 11.94 8.58
C GLY A 79 -3.81 12.23 7.57
N GLN A 80 -3.81 13.39 6.91
CA GLN A 80 -4.81 13.81 5.92
C GLN A 80 -4.28 13.70 4.49
N LYS A 81 -5.17 13.81 3.50
CA LYS A 81 -4.84 13.85 2.04
C LYS A 81 -4.02 12.65 1.54
N ASN A 82 -4.24 11.47 2.10
CA ASN A 82 -3.63 10.20 1.69
C ASN A 82 -4.72 9.18 1.31
N VAL A 83 -4.34 8.09 0.65
CA VAL A 83 -5.27 7.07 0.14
C VAL A 83 -6.10 6.47 1.28
N PHE A 84 -5.47 6.10 2.40
CA PHE A 84 -6.17 5.52 3.54
C PHE A 84 -7.28 6.46 4.07
N HIS A 85 -6.93 7.72 4.33
CA HIS A 85 -7.87 8.70 4.84
C HIS A 85 -9.00 8.99 3.85
N ARG A 86 -8.69 9.13 2.55
CA ARG A 86 -9.69 9.37 1.51
C ARG A 86 -10.61 8.16 1.33
N LEU A 87 -10.06 6.95 1.30
CA LEU A 87 -10.83 5.71 1.22
C LEU A 87 -11.77 5.55 2.40
N LYS A 88 -11.28 5.78 3.63
CA LYS A 88 -12.09 5.75 4.84
C LYS A 88 -13.30 6.69 4.72
N ASN A 89 -13.09 7.92 4.25
CA ASN A 89 -14.17 8.87 4.03
C ASN A 89 -15.13 8.43 2.92
N SER A 90 -14.62 7.89 1.81
CA SER A 90 -15.44 7.38 0.70
C SER A 90 -16.31 6.18 1.10
N LEU A 91 -15.83 5.33 2.00
CA LEU A 91 -16.58 4.20 2.54
C LEU A 91 -17.59 4.61 3.64
N GLY A 92 -17.46 5.83 4.19
CA GLY A 92 -18.34 6.34 5.24
C GLY A 92 -18.27 5.55 6.55
N ARG A 93 -17.16 4.86 6.82
CA ARG A 93 -17.00 4.01 8.01
C ARG A 93 -15.56 3.87 8.45
N GLU A 94 -15.38 3.39 9.68
CA GLU A 94 -14.08 3.03 10.22
C GLU A 94 -13.51 1.79 9.52
N ILE A 95 -12.23 1.87 9.16
CA ILE A 95 -11.42 0.78 8.60
C ILE A 95 -10.00 0.85 9.19
N ASN A 96 -9.32 -0.29 9.27
CA ASN A 96 -7.95 -0.34 9.79
C ASN A 96 -6.92 0.00 8.71
N GLY A 97 -5.93 0.82 9.06
CA GLY A 97 -4.76 1.08 8.21
C GLY A 97 -3.59 0.20 8.62
N ILE A 98 -3.06 -0.59 7.69
CA ILE A 98 -2.00 -1.55 7.94
C ILE A 98 -0.79 -1.21 7.06
N GLY A 99 0.32 -0.83 7.69
CA GLY A 99 1.56 -0.58 7.00
C GLY A 99 2.24 -1.86 6.51
N CYS A 100 3.09 -1.74 5.50
CA CYS A 100 3.86 -2.86 4.97
C CYS A 100 5.06 -3.16 5.88
N GLY A 101 5.04 -4.32 6.55
CA GLY A 101 6.13 -4.81 7.40
C GLY A 101 7.46 -4.89 6.64
N ALA A 102 7.45 -5.43 5.42
CA ALA A 102 8.64 -5.51 4.57
C ALA A 102 9.25 -4.12 4.29
N HIS A 103 8.42 -3.08 4.11
CA HIS A 103 8.92 -1.71 3.93
C HIS A 103 9.53 -1.14 5.22
N ILE A 104 8.98 -1.49 6.39
CA ILE A 104 9.57 -1.11 7.68
C ILE A 104 10.93 -1.76 7.86
N VAL A 105 11.03 -3.08 7.61
CA VAL A 105 12.29 -3.83 7.69
C VAL A 105 13.32 -3.27 6.71
N HIS A 106 12.93 -3.03 5.46
CA HIS A 106 13.79 -2.42 4.44
C HIS A 106 14.34 -1.06 4.90
N ASN A 107 13.48 -0.16 5.38
CA ASN A 107 13.91 1.17 5.83
C ASN A 107 14.82 1.08 7.07
N CYS A 108 14.55 0.16 7.99
CA CYS A 108 15.39 -0.08 9.16
C CYS A 108 16.79 -0.56 8.75
N VAL A 109 16.85 -1.57 7.89
CA VAL A 109 18.10 -2.11 7.35
C VAL A 109 18.87 -1.05 6.59
N GLN A 110 18.22 -0.33 5.67
CA GLN A 110 18.88 0.71 4.88
C GLN A 110 19.49 1.79 5.78
N THR A 111 18.74 2.27 6.77
CA THR A 111 19.22 3.29 7.72
C THR A 111 20.44 2.78 8.51
N ALA A 112 20.42 1.51 8.94
CA ALA A 112 21.54 0.92 9.67
C ALA A 112 22.78 0.79 8.78
N VAL A 113 22.62 0.30 7.55
CA VAL A 113 23.71 0.13 6.57
C VAL A 113 24.31 1.48 6.18
N ASP A 114 23.49 2.50 5.91
CA ASP A 114 23.94 3.86 5.56
C ASP A 114 24.78 4.51 6.67
N SER A 115 24.66 4.01 7.90
CA SER A 115 25.42 4.50 9.06
C SER A 115 26.78 3.81 9.23
N LEU A 116 27.07 2.76 8.46
CA LEU A 116 28.32 2.01 8.57
C LEU A 116 29.44 2.68 7.76
N PRO A 117 30.69 2.68 8.25
CA PRO A 117 31.84 3.20 7.52
C PRO A 117 32.39 2.21 6.47
N ILE A 118 31.61 1.18 6.13
CA ILE A 118 31.96 0.13 5.18
C ILE A 118 30.86 0.01 4.13
N ASP A 119 31.25 -0.30 2.89
CA ASP A 119 30.29 -0.52 1.81
C ASP A 119 29.74 -1.95 1.88
N ILE A 120 28.42 -2.08 1.89
CA ILE A 120 27.72 -3.37 1.92
C ILE A 120 26.95 -3.50 0.61
N GLU A 121 27.43 -4.40 -0.26
CA GLU A 121 26.84 -4.63 -1.58
C GLU A 121 25.53 -5.44 -1.52
N ALA A 122 25.43 -6.38 -0.56
CA ALA A 122 24.24 -7.21 -0.38
C ALA A 122 24.02 -7.61 1.08
N LEU A 123 22.76 -7.57 1.51
CA LEU A 123 22.31 -8.10 2.79
C LEU A 123 21.08 -8.97 2.55
N LEU A 124 21.16 -10.25 2.92
CA LEU A 124 20.03 -11.17 2.87
C LEU A 124 19.26 -11.08 4.20
N VAL A 125 17.95 -10.89 4.11
CA VAL A 125 17.03 -10.89 5.25
C VAL A 125 16.07 -12.06 5.06
N GLU A 126 16.02 -12.97 6.03
CA GLU A 126 15.06 -14.07 6.07
C GLU A 126 13.87 -13.67 6.95
N ASP A 127 12.65 -13.77 6.41
CA ASP A 127 11.42 -13.67 7.20
C ASP A 127 11.13 -15.04 7.83
N LEU A 128 11.00 -15.10 9.17
CA LEU A 128 10.65 -16.28 9.96
C LEU A 128 9.16 -16.64 9.89
#